data_AF-A0A941UJG9-F1
#
_entry.id   AF-A0A941UJG9-F1
#
_cell.length_a   1.000
_cell.length_b   1.000
_cell.length_c   1.000
_cell.angle_alpha   90.00
_cell.angle_beta   90.00
_cell.angle_gamma   90.00
#
_symmetry.space_group_name_H-M   'P 1'
#
loop_
_entity.id
_entity.type
_entity.pdbx_description
1 polymer ?
#
loop_
_entity_poly.entity_id
_entity_poly.type
_entity_poly.pdbx_seq_one_letter_code
_entity_poly.pdbx_strand_id
1 'polypeptide(L)' 'MSTEKTFAIIKPDACSRGVAGKVLAKIEENGFQVIAMKRLWMTKKQAEGFYA' A
#
# COMPACT_ATOMS: atom_id res chain seq x y z
N MET A 1 -0.92 24.81 5.76
CA MET A 1 -0.63 23.46 6.31
C MET A 1 0.27 22.75 5.33
N SER A 2 1.32 22.08 5.83
CA SER A 2 2.26 21.32 5.01
C SER A 2 1.59 20.07 4.43
N THR A 3 1.93 19.68 3.19
CA THR A 3 1.42 18.45 2.59
C THR A 3 2.00 17.24 3.33
N GLU A 4 1.14 16.49 4.01
CA GLU A 4 1.53 15.25 4.68
C GLU A 4 1.60 14.08 3.69
N LYS A 5 2.48 13.12 3.99
CA LYS A 5 2.62 11.88 3.23
C LYS A 5 2.53 10.73 4.20
N THR A 6 1.76 9.73 3.83
CA THR A 6 1.65 8.47 4.56
C THR A 6 2.00 7.30 3.65
N PHE A 7 2.26 6.16 4.25
CA PHE A 7 2.59 4.93 3.55
C PHE A 7 1.49 3.90 3.79
N ALA A 8 1.01 3.30 2.70
CA ALA A 8 -0.03 2.27 2.73
C ALA A 8 0.48 0.99 2.07
N ILE A 9 0.17 -0.17 2.69
CA ILE A 9 0.46 -1.49 2.12
C ILE A 9 -0.85 -2.22 1.86
N ILE A 10 -1.00 -2.70 0.63
CA ILE A 10 -2.01 -3.72 0.31
C ILE A 10 -1.40 -5.09 0.57
N LYS A 11 -1.87 -5.77 1.62
CA LYS A 11 -1.33 -7.06 2.08
C LYS A 11 -1.56 -8.20 1.05
N PRO A 12 -0.80 -9.32 1.16
CA PRO A 12 -0.88 -10.44 0.22
C PRO A 12 -2.28 -11.06 0.07
N ASP A 13 -3.09 -11.06 1.13
CA ASP A 13 -4.46 -11.58 1.13
C ASP A 13 -5.37 -10.77 0.18
N ALA A 14 -5.30 -9.44 0.23
CA ALA A 14 -6.08 -8.56 -0.63
C ALA A 14 -5.62 -8.66 -2.10
N CYS A 15 -4.32 -8.84 -2.32
CA CYS A 15 -3.76 -9.11 -3.65
C CYS A 15 -4.26 -10.46 -4.21
N SER A 16 -4.25 -11.52 -3.39
CA SER A 16 -4.67 -12.88 -3.79
C SER A 16 -6.16 -12.95 -4.10
N ARG A 17 -6.97 -12.16 -3.39
CA ARG A 17 -8.42 -12.01 -3.63
C ARG A 17 -8.76 -11.13 -4.83
N GLY A 18 -7.77 -10.51 -5.48
CA GLY A 18 -7.99 -9.60 -6.62
C GLY A 18 -8.67 -8.28 -6.26
N VAL A 19 -8.67 -7.89 -4.98
CA VAL A 19 -9.36 -6.66 -4.50
C VAL A 19 -8.43 -5.44 -4.37
N ALA A 20 -7.15 -5.57 -4.73
CA ALA A 20 -6.17 -4.49 -4.62
C ALA A 20 -6.60 -3.19 -5.33
N GLY A 21 -7.18 -3.29 -6.53
CA GLY A 21 -7.69 -2.12 -7.27
C GLY A 21 -8.84 -1.40 -6.55
N LYS A 22 -9.71 -2.14 -5.86
CA LYS A 22 -10.81 -1.56 -5.07
C LYS A 22 -10.28 -0.77 -3.86
N VAL A 23 -9.22 -1.28 -3.23
CA VAL A 23 -8.55 -0.58 -2.12
C VAL A 23 -7.90 0.70 -2.61
N LEU A 24 -7.20 0.65 -3.75
CA LEU A 24 -6.58 1.83 -4.36
C LEU A 24 -7.63 2.89 -4.72
N ALA A 25 -8.70 2.49 -5.41
CA ALA A 25 -9.81 3.39 -5.74
C ALA A 25 -10.41 4.03 -4.48
N LYS A 26 -10.58 3.25 -3.40
CA LYS A 26 -11.09 3.80 -2.14
C LYS A 26 -10.15 4.84 -1.54
N ILE A 27 -8.83 4.66 -1.64
CA ILE A 27 -7.85 5.63 -1.14
C ILE A 27 -7.98 6.94 -1.94
N GLU A 28 -8.04 6.87 -3.26
CA GLU A 28 -8.17 8.04 -4.14
C GLU A 28 -9.52 8.76 -3.96
N GLU A 29 -10.62 8.01 -3.82
CA GLU A 29 -11.97 8.55 -3.52
C GLU A 29 -12.03 9.35 -2.22
N ASN A 30 -11.18 9.04 -1.23
CA ASN A 30 -11.09 9.78 0.02
C ASN A 30 -10.14 11.00 -0.06
N GLY A 31 -9.72 11.39 -1.26
CA GLY A 31 -8.93 12.60 -1.51
C GLY A 31 -7.43 12.43 -1.30
N PHE A 32 -6.93 11.20 -1.15
CA PHE A 32 -5.48 10.95 -1.14
C PHE A 32 -4.94 10.90 -2.57
N GLN A 33 -3.78 11.50 -2.79
CA GLN A 33 -3.04 11.38 -4.04
C GLN A 33 -1.97 10.29 -3.94
N VAL A 34 -2.02 9.31 -4.84
CA VAL A 34 -1.00 8.25 -4.93
C VAL A 34 0.21 8.78 -5.71
N ILE A 35 1.27 9.15 -5.00
CA ILE A 35 2.48 9.74 -5.60
C ILE A 35 3.53 8.69 -6.02
N ALA A 36 3.45 7.47 -5.48
CA ALA A 36 4.36 6.37 -5.79
C ALA A 36 3.69 5.02 -5.47
N MET A 37 4.01 4.00 -6.27
CA MET A 37 3.55 2.63 -6.04
C MET A 37 4.62 1.62 -6.43
N LYS A 38 4.69 0.50 -5.71
CA LYS A 38 5.54 -0.64 -6.09
C LYS A 38 4.88 -1.95 -5.68
N ARG A 39 4.76 -2.88 -6.62
CA ARG A 39 4.37 -4.26 -6.34
C ARG A 39 5.63 -5.11 -6.19
N LEU A 40 5.72 -5.86 -5.10
CA LEU A 40 6.84 -6.75 -4.85
C LEU A 40 6.41 -7.92 -3.96
N TRP A 41 7.14 -9.02 -4.08
CA TRP A 41 7.12 -10.10 -3.09
C TRP A 41 8.22 -9.83 -2.07
N MET A 42 7.86 -9.57 -0.82
CA MET A 42 8.83 -9.28 0.23
C MET A 42 9.59 -10.56 0.58
N THR A 43 10.91 -10.47 0.68
CA THR A 43 11.68 -11.53 1.34
C THR A 43 11.40 -11.49 2.85
N LYS A 44 11.64 -12.60 3.54
CA LYS A 44 11.48 -12.69 5.00
C LYS A 44 12.24 -11.56 5.71
N LYS A 45 13.51 -11.34 5.34
CA LYS A 45 14.36 -10.27 5.88
C LYS A 45 13.78 -8.86 5.65
N GLN A 46 13.16 -8.62 4.49
CA GLN A 46 12.49 -7.34 4.22
C GLN A 46 11.23 -7.15 5.07
N ALA A 47 10.45 -8.21 5.26
CA ALA A 47 9.26 -8.16 6.11
C ALA A 47 9.62 -7.95 7.58
N GLU A 48 10.64 -8.66 8.07
CA GLU A 48 11.17 -8.48 9.42
C GLU A 48 11.69 -7.05 9.62
N GLY A 49 12.49 -6.53 8.68
CA GLY A 49 12.98 -5.15 8.75
C GLY A 49 11.88 -4.09 8.65
N PHE A 50 10.72 -4.42 8.06
CA PHE A 50 9.57 -3.52 8.01
C PHE A 50 8.78 -3.48 9.33
N TYR A 51 8.77 -4.58 10.08
CA TYR A 51 8.05 -4.73 11.34
C TYR A 51 8.95 -4.72 12.59
N ALA A 52 10.22 -4.31 12.43
CA ALA A 52 11.20 -4.20 13.51
C ALA A 52 10.91 -3.04 14.47
#